data_AF-A0A9Q1A6V2-F1
#
_entry.id   AF-A0A9Q1A6V2-F1
#
_cell.length_a   1.000
_cell.length_b   1.000
_cell.length_c   1.000
_cell.angle_alpha   90.00
_cell.angle_beta   90.00
_cell.angle_gamma   90.00
#
_symmetry.space_group_name_H-M   'P 1'
#
loop_
_entity.id
_entity.type
_entity.pdbx_description
1 polymer ?
#
loop_
_entity_poly.entity_id
_entity_poly.type
_entity_poly.pdbx_seq_one_letter_code
_entity_poly.pdbx_strand_id
1 'polypeptide(L)'
;MSVSRKTNNSHYFSTPQSLSDWLKPRLPSDSFASWGIKPGTKNIHNLWLEISQGETFLADSTPPIRTVNVVTVKVINNNQTLIESHQELSDGSVRNRCRPLSEKMKPNESL
;
A
#
# COMPACT_ATOMS: atom_id res chain seq x y z
N MET A 1 8.50 -10.63 27.63
CA MET A 1 9.70 -10.32 26.81
C MET A 1 9.35 -9.13 25.93
N SER A 2 9.99 -7.99 26.16
CA SER A 2 9.70 -6.74 25.45
C SER A 2 10.25 -6.86 24.03
N VAL A 3 9.38 -6.98 23.04
CA VAL A 3 9.77 -6.88 21.64
C VAL A 3 10.09 -5.41 21.40
N SER A 4 11.39 -5.10 21.35
CA SER A 4 11.89 -3.79 20.96
C SER A 4 11.25 -3.41 19.63
N ARG A 5 10.33 -2.43 19.66
CA ARG A 5 9.79 -1.79 18.46
C ARG A 5 10.98 -1.14 17.77
N LYS A 6 11.59 -1.83 16.80
CA LYS A 6 12.54 -1.21 15.88
C LYS A 6 11.88 0.06 15.38
N THR A 7 12.53 1.18 15.67
CA THR A 7 12.13 2.53 15.31
C THR A 7 11.61 2.53 13.88
N ASN A 8 10.34 2.93 13.69
CA ASN A 8 9.79 3.26 12.39
C ASN A 8 10.67 4.38 11.81
N ASN A 9 11.65 4.01 11.00
CA ASN A 9 12.44 4.97 10.26
C ASN A 9 11.49 5.53 9.21
N SER A 10 10.78 6.59 9.56
CA SER A 10 9.97 7.36 8.62
C SER A 10 10.94 7.96 7.61
N HIS A 11 11.25 7.19 6.57
CA HIS A 11 12.08 7.65 5.46
C HIS A 11 11.29 8.75 4.76
N TYR A 12 11.55 9.99 5.14
CA TYR A 12 11.04 11.15 4.44
C TYR A 12 11.85 11.35 3.16
N PHE A 13 11.30 10.86 2.05
CA PHE A 13 11.82 11.11 0.72
C PHE A 13 11.44 12.53 0.28
N SER A 14 12.41 13.43 0.10
CA SER A 14 12.14 14.82 -0.28
C SER A 14 11.63 14.96 -1.72
N THR A 15 11.93 13.99 -2.58
CA THR A 15 11.51 13.97 -3.99
C THR A 15 11.17 12.54 -4.45
N PRO A 16 10.37 12.38 -5.51
CA PRO A 16 10.17 11.07 -6.15
C PRO A 16 11.49 10.41 -6.58
N GLN A 17 12.48 11.22 -6.98
CA GLN A 17 13.79 10.72 -7.37
C GLN A 17 14.54 10.11 -6.19
N SER A 18 14.55 10.75 -5.02
CA SER A 18 15.18 10.20 -3.81
C SER A 18 14.55 8.86 -3.37
N LEU A 19 13.23 8.69 -3.55
CA LEU A 19 12.56 7.41 -3.32
C LEU A 19 12.99 6.36 -4.35
N SER A 20 13.05 6.75 -5.64
CA SER A 20 13.53 5.88 -6.71
C SER A 20 14.94 5.37 -6.43
N ASP A 21 15.86 6.27 -6.06
CA ASP A 21 17.26 5.92 -5.78
C ASP A 21 17.41 5.01 -4.55
N TRP A 22 16.57 5.18 -3.52
CA TRP A 22 16.54 4.28 -2.37
C TRP A 22 16.00 2.89 -2.72
N LEU A 23 14.99 2.81 -3.60
CA LEU A 23 14.35 1.56 -4.03
C LEU A 23 15.16 0.78 -5.07
N LYS A 24 15.90 1.45 -5.98
CA LYS A 24 16.71 0.81 -7.05
C LYS A 24 17.58 -0.34 -6.57
N PRO A 25 18.43 -0.20 -5.53
CA PRO A 25 19.25 -1.32 -5.07
C PRO A 25 18.47 -2.38 -4.29
N ARG A 26 17.19 -2.14 -3.96
CA ARG A 26 16.35 -3.01 -3.12
C ARG A 26 15.30 -3.80 -3.91
N LEU A 27 15.12 -3.51 -5.20
CA LEU A 27 14.16 -4.18 -6.06
C LEU A 27 14.87 -4.98 -7.15
N PRO A 28 14.25 -6.03 -7.71
CA PRO A 28 14.75 -6.69 -8.92
C PRO A 28 14.95 -5.68 -10.05
N SER A 29 15.97 -5.93 -10.88
CA SER A 29 16.20 -5.17 -12.11
C SER A 29 14.90 -5.07 -12.93
N ASP A 30 14.71 -3.92 -13.59
CA ASP A 30 13.53 -3.60 -14.43
C ASP A 30 12.18 -3.47 -13.73
N SER A 31 12.11 -3.57 -12.39
CA SER A 31 10.86 -3.39 -11.64
C SER A 31 10.15 -2.07 -11.99
N PHE A 32 10.89 -0.96 -12.04
CA PHE A 32 10.33 0.36 -12.34
C PHE A 32 9.80 0.51 -13.76
N ALA A 33 10.38 -0.19 -14.74
CA ALA A 33 9.96 -0.09 -16.14
C ALA A 33 8.50 -0.57 -16.32
N SER A 34 7.98 -1.37 -15.39
CA SER A 34 6.60 -1.86 -15.42
C SER A 34 5.59 -0.94 -14.70
N TRP A 35 6.04 0.08 -13.95
CA TRP A 35 5.16 0.88 -13.10
C TRP A 35 4.56 2.06 -13.86
N GLY A 36 3.24 2.21 -13.82
CA GLY A 36 2.54 3.33 -14.45
C GLY A 36 2.41 3.26 -15.97
N ILE A 37 2.71 2.12 -16.59
CA ILE A 37 2.63 1.95 -18.06
C ILE A 37 1.18 1.86 -18.55
N LYS A 38 0.31 1.19 -17.78
CA LYS A 38 -1.11 1.04 -18.14
C LYS A 38 -1.93 2.21 -17.56
N PRO A 39 -2.93 2.72 -18.29
CA PRO A 39 -3.88 3.68 -17.74
C PRO A 39 -4.47 3.21 -16.41
N GLY A 40 -4.53 4.12 -15.42
CA GLY A 40 -5.05 3.81 -14.08
C GLY A 40 -4.08 3.05 -13.16
N THR A 41 -2.86 2.73 -13.60
CA THR A 41 -1.84 2.12 -12.73
C THR A 41 -0.97 3.15 -12.03
N LYS A 42 -0.56 2.84 -10.80
CA LYS A 42 0.29 3.71 -9.98
C LYS A 42 1.75 3.61 -10.42
N ASN A 43 2.47 4.73 -10.29
CA ASN A 43 3.90 4.85 -10.56
C ASN A 43 4.69 5.29 -9.32
N ILE A 44 6.00 5.51 -9.48
CA ILE A 44 6.88 5.95 -8.39
C ILE A 44 6.45 7.28 -7.75
N HIS A 45 5.93 8.22 -8.54
CA HIS A 45 5.44 9.50 -8.04
C HIS A 45 4.21 9.32 -7.14
N ASN A 46 3.29 8.41 -7.50
CA ASN A 46 2.14 8.07 -6.66
C ASN A 46 2.57 7.46 -5.32
N LEU A 47 3.54 6.54 -5.33
CA LEU A 47 4.07 5.96 -4.09
C LEU A 47 4.74 7.02 -3.22
N TRP A 48 5.50 7.94 -3.83
CA TRP A 48 6.10 9.06 -3.13
C TRP A 48 5.06 9.95 -2.46
N LEU A 49 3.97 10.29 -3.15
CA LEU A 49 2.85 11.05 -2.57
C LEU A 49 2.21 10.33 -1.38
N GLU A 50 1.95 9.03 -1.50
CA GLU A 50 1.35 8.25 -0.41
C GLU A 50 2.26 8.23 0.84
N ILE A 51 3.57 8.14 0.66
CA ILE A 51 4.53 8.16 1.78
C ILE A 51 4.64 9.56 2.37
N SER A 52 4.74 10.60 1.53
CA SER A 52 4.87 12.00 2.00
C SER A 52 3.63 12.49 2.74
N GLN A 53 2.46 11.97 2.37
CA GLN A 53 1.20 12.22 3.06
C GLN A 53 1.03 11.31 4.28
N GLY A 54 1.88 10.31 4.53
CA GLY A 54 1.76 9.39 5.66
C GLY A 54 0.67 8.32 5.49
N GLU A 55 0.19 8.09 4.26
CA GLU A 55 -0.77 7.03 3.93
C GLU A 55 -0.12 5.64 3.83
N THR A 56 1.20 5.60 3.71
CA THR A 56 1.96 4.38 3.46
C THR A 56 3.34 4.47 4.11
N PHE A 57 3.82 3.35 4.63
CA PHE A 57 5.17 3.22 5.18
C PHE A 57 5.94 2.13 4.44
N LEU A 58 7.25 2.34 4.28
CA LEU A 58 8.16 1.34 3.73
C LEU A 58 9.09 0.86 4.84
N ALA A 59 9.11 -0.45 5.08
CA ALA A 59 10.13 -1.06 5.90
C ALA A 59 11.45 -1.16 5.11
N ASP A 60 12.58 -0.88 5.77
CA ASP A 60 13.91 -1.07 5.19
C ASP A 60 14.27 -2.56 5.15
N SER A 61 13.72 -3.24 4.13
CA SER A 61 13.98 -4.62 3.78
C SER A 61 14.28 -4.75 2.29
N THR A 62 14.76 -5.91 1.86
CA THR A 62 15.06 -6.19 0.45
C THR A 62 14.31 -7.48 0.02
N PRO A 63 13.19 -7.37 -0.73
CA PRO A 63 12.53 -6.14 -1.15
C PRO A 63 11.82 -5.39 0.00
N PRO A 64 11.56 -4.08 -0.16
CA PRO A 64 10.88 -3.29 0.87
C PRO A 64 9.43 -3.75 1.06
N ILE A 65 9.00 -3.83 2.31
CA ILE A 65 7.59 -4.13 2.65
C ILE A 65 6.82 -2.81 2.73
N ARG A 66 5.75 -2.71 1.94
CA ARG A 66 4.81 -1.59 1.96
C ARG A 66 3.65 -1.88 2.91
N THR A 67 3.49 -1.04 3.93
CA THR A 67 2.39 -1.12 4.90
C THR A 67 1.37 -0.01 4.63
N VAL A 68 0.08 -0.39 4.63
CA VAL A 68 -1.07 0.52 4.55
C VAL A 68 -2.00 0.25 5.72
N ASN A 69 -2.53 1.31 6.32
CA ASN A 69 -3.58 1.18 7.33
C ASN A 69 -4.94 1.12 6.62
N VAL A 70 -5.80 0.20 7.06
CA VAL A 70 -7.12 -0.02 6.47
C VAL A 70 -8.17 -0.15 7.56
N VAL A 71 -9.34 0.41 7.33
CA VAL A 71 -10.56 0.09 8.08
C VAL A 71 -11.25 -1.05 7.37
N THR A 72 -11.81 -1.98 8.14
CA THR A 72 -12.59 -3.10 7.62
C THR A 72 -13.96 -3.10 8.27
N VAL A 73 -15.02 -3.15 7.45
CA VAL A 73 -16.40 -3.24 7.93
C VAL A 73 -16.86 -4.69 7.84
N LYS A 74 -17.25 -5.26 8.98
CA LYS A 74 -17.81 -6.61 9.05
C LYS A 74 -19.33 -6.53 9.24
N VAL A 75 -20.08 -6.83 8.19
CA VAL A 75 -21.55 -6.90 8.24
C VAL A 75 -21.95 -8.36 8.48
N ILE A 76 -22.69 -8.60 9.56
CA ILE A 76 -23.10 -9.94 10.00
C ILE A 76 -24.62 -9.99 10.06
N ASN A 77 -25.22 -11.05 9.51
CA ASN A 77 -26.63 -11.36 9.65
C ASN A 77 -26.78 -12.83 10.07
N ASN A 78 -27.22 -13.09 11.29
CA ASN A 78 -27.16 -14.41 11.93
C ASN A 78 -25.76 -15.04 11.82
N ASN A 79 -25.62 -16.18 11.15
CA ASN A 79 -24.36 -16.88 10.92
C ASN A 79 -23.74 -16.56 9.54
N GLN A 80 -24.23 -15.52 8.84
CA GLN A 80 -23.72 -15.09 7.54
C GLN A 80 -22.90 -13.81 7.68
N THR A 81 -21.82 -13.71 6.91
CA THR A 81 -20.97 -12.50 6.83
C THR A 81 -20.90 -12.03 5.39
N LEU A 82 -21.13 -10.74 5.15
CA LEU A 82 -20.95 -10.14 3.84
C LEU A 82 -19.46 -10.05 3.51
N ILE A 83 -19.08 -10.49 2.30
CA ILE A 83 -17.72 -10.39 1.77
C ILE A 83 -17.72 -9.74 0.39
N GLU A 84 -16.64 -9.00 0.09
CA GLU A 84 -16.30 -8.57 -1.26
C GLU A 84 -15.78 -9.79 -2.02
N SER A 85 -16.50 -10.25 -3.06
CA SER A 85 -16.05 -11.37 -3.89
C SER A 85 -14.93 -10.94 -4.84
N HIS A 86 -15.16 -9.84 -5.56
CA HIS A 86 -14.28 -9.30 -6.58
C HIS A 86 -14.22 -7.78 -6.52
N GLN A 87 -13.11 -7.21 -6.97
CA GLN A 87 -12.96 -5.78 -7.26
C GLN A 87 -12.65 -5.59 -8.74
N GLU A 88 -13.42 -4.76 -9.42
CA GLU A 88 -13.08 -4.25 -10.75
C GLU A 88 -12.11 -3.06 -10.60
N LEU A 89 -10.99 -3.11 -11.32
CA LEU A 89 -10.00 -2.05 -11.37
C LEU A 89 -10.30 -1.08 -12.51
N SER A 90 -9.68 0.10 -12.49
CA SER A 90 -9.89 1.13 -13.51
C SER A 90 -9.51 0.71 -14.94
N ASP A 91 -8.70 -0.33 -15.09
CA ASP A 91 -8.35 -0.91 -16.39
C ASP A 91 -9.31 -2.04 -16.83
N GLY A 92 -10.44 -2.20 -16.11
CA GLY A 92 -11.43 -3.25 -16.33
C GLY A 92 -11.01 -4.64 -15.85
N SER A 93 -9.79 -4.80 -15.33
CA SER A 93 -9.35 -6.09 -14.78
C SER A 93 -10.05 -6.38 -13.45
N VAL A 94 -10.27 -7.67 -13.18
CA VAL A 94 -11.01 -8.12 -11.99
C VAL A 94 -10.06 -8.85 -11.04
N ARG A 95 -10.07 -8.46 -9.76
CA ARG A 95 -9.26 -9.07 -8.70
C ARG A 95 -10.15 -9.78 -7.69
N ASN A 96 -9.85 -11.04 -7.38
CA ASN A 96 -10.48 -11.78 -6.28
C ASN A 96 -10.10 -11.16 -4.93
N ARG A 97 -11.10 -11.01 -4.04
CA ARG A 97 -10.94 -10.38 -2.73
C ARG A 97 -11.24 -11.35 -1.61
N CYS A 98 -12.40 -12.00 -1.67
CA CYS A 98 -12.89 -12.99 -0.70
C CYS A 98 -12.68 -12.56 0.76
N ARG A 99 -12.92 -11.28 1.05
CA ARG A 99 -12.68 -10.65 2.36
C ARG A 99 -13.74 -9.61 2.66
N PRO A 100 -13.96 -9.20 3.92
CA PRO A 100 -14.89 -8.11 4.22
C PRO A 100 -14.46 -6.80 3.53
N LEU A 101 -15.42 -5.88 3.40
CA LEU A 101 -15.19 -4.59 2.77
C LEU A 101 -14.11 -3.83 3.55
N SER A 102 -13.14 -3.26 2.83
CA SER A 102 -12.05 -2.51 3.44
C SER A 102 -11.71 -1.28 2.63
N GLU A 103 -11.37 -0.20 3.33
CA GLU A 103 -10.93 1.06 2.74
C GLU A 103 -9.62 1.52 3.39
N LYS A 104 -8.75 2.14 2.59
CA LYS A 104 -7.48 2.68 3.09
C LYS A 104 -7.76 3.91 3.95
N MET A 105 -7.20 3.92 5.16
CA MET A 105 -7.27 5.08 6.04
C MET A 105 -6.41 6.23 5.54
N LYS A 106 -6.90 7.46 5.73
CA LYS A 106 -6.10 8.68 5.67
C LYS A 106 -5.44 8.96 7.02
N PRO A 107 -4.36 9.76 7.04
CA PRO A 107 -3.73 10.17 8.28
C PRO A 107 -4.72 10.92 9.16
N ASN A 108 -4.63 10.69 10.47
CA ASN A 108 -5.46 11.34 11.50
C ASN A 108 -6.96 10.96 11.49
N GLU A 109 -7.39 9.98 10.68
CA GLU A 109 -8.73 9.39 10.83
C GLU A 109 -8.82 8.57 12.12
N SER A 110 -9.93 8.72 12.84
CA SER A 110 -10.27 7.94 14.02
C SER A 110 -11.05 6.68 13.64
N LEU A 111 -10.91 5.63 14.45
CA LEU A 111 -11.70 4.39 14.34
C LEU A 111 -13.12 4.56 14.86
#